data_AF-A0A954KLM8-F1
#
_entry.id   AF-A0A954KLM8-F1
#
_cell.length_a   1.000
_cell.length_b   1.000
_cell.length_c   1.000
_cell.angle_alpha   90.00
_cell.angle_beta   90.00
_cell.angle_gamma   90.00
#
_symmetry.space_group_name_H-M   'P 1'
#
loop_
_entity.id
_entity.type
_entity.pdbx_description
1 polymer ?
#
loop_
_entity_poly.entity_id
_entity_poly.type
_entity_poly.pdbx_seq_one_letter_code
_entity_poly.pdbx_strand_id
1 'polypeptide(L)'
;MASFLDKIQRVKSRLLGTAAADIPTPFELRCHCGHRITGIRQSSAQQSTCSQCGEARFVLPANVYPATKSVKSEAVGQEVSERLAAAARELLPAAGELPARTAESRANDQPHGAETDSQTGRSVPTEPATDSKPRLNLPQIDLKRTAKRTFTPFRLIMLGALLAIAGTGGWLIHQQKLESARQNWRAATDEIEVALEKGRFDDLPGLLDTASQAVRILDRRDADAATVVNLKNQTEAVQRLSSLDLISELERVYSAAGRVQTEDVEASVALLTGTFQIFDCPLKIMGDRSDRVRLILPIAVNGDGIRIESESALLVLAAQKLSNISIVFAAKILSCRPPEASGEDWIIELDGRDCSLITTSLHLEKLGLSVDNNSALLQRIEGQRSFIENAGLFELEEIDLLRIQQRTEREKQL
;
A
#
# COMPACT_ATOMS: atom_id res chain seq x y z
N MET A 1 12.59 -36.12 35.71
CA MET A 1 12.08 -36.55 34.39
C MET A 1 12.21 -35.36 33.45
N ALA A 2 13.18 -35.38 32.52
CA ALA A 2 13.40 -34.28 31.60
C ALA A 2 12.28 -34.22 30.56
N SER A 3 11.70 -33.04 30.36
CA SER A 3 10.60 -32.78 29.43
C SER A 3 10.97 -33.21 28.00
N PHE A 4 10.01 -33.78 27.29
CA PHE A 4 10.16 -34.17 25.88
C PHE A 4 10.61 -32.99 25.00
N LEU A 5 10.25 -31.77 25.39
CA LEU A 5 10.68 -30.53 24.74
C LEU A 5 12.18 -30.24 24.90
N ASP A 6 12.77 -30.63 26.03
CA ASP A 6 14.20 -30.47 26.32
C ASP A 6 15.06 -31.43 25.47
N LYS A 7 14.49 -32.60 25.13
CA LYS A 7 15.09 -33.55 24.19
C LYS A 7 14.98 -33.06 22.75
N ILE A 8 13.86 -32.45 22.37
CA ILE A 8 13.69 -31.85 21.04
C ILE A 8 14.63 -30.66 20.84
N GLN A 9 14.83 -29.81 21.85
CA GLN A 9 15.80 -28.70 21.76
C GLN A 9 17.26 -29.18 21.65
N ARG A 10 17.64 -30.26 22.34
CA ARG A 10 18.99 -30.86 22.19
C ARG A 10 19.21 -31.56 20.85
N VAL A 11 18.16 -32.09 20.24
CA VAL A 11 18.22 -32.69 18.91
C VAL A 11 18.25 -31.58 17.84
N LYS A 12 17.49 -30.50 18.04
CA LYS A 12 17.48 -29.34 17.15
C LYS A 12 18.81 -28.59 17.14
N SER A 13 19.52 -28.50 18.27
CA SER A 13 20.87 -27.91 18.34
C SER A 13 22.01 -28.80 17.83
N ARG A 14 21.75 -30.09 17.60
CA ARG A 14 22.73 -31.03 17.02
C ARG A 14 22.51 -31.30 15.52
N LEU A 15 21.28 -31.15 15.02
CA LEU A 15 20.93 -31.26 13.60
C LEU A 15 21.07 -29.94 12.85
N LEU A 16 20.74 -28.81 13.48
CA LEU A 16 21.20 -27.50 13.06
C LEU A 16 22.55 -27.30 13.72
N GLY A 17 23.57 -27.91 13.13
CA GLY A 17 24.96 -27.71 13.56
C GLY A 17 25.18 -26.23 13.83
N THR A 18 25.86 -25.93 14.93
CA THR A 18 26.48 -24.62 15.16
C THR A 18 26.97 -24.12 13.81
N ALA A 19 26.32 -23.06 13.31
CA ALA A 19 26.60 -22.49 12.01
C ALA A 19 28.11 -22.42 11.85
N ALA A 20 28.63 -22.82 10.70
CA ALA A 20 30.02 -22.64 10.31
C ALA A 20 30.33 -21.14 10.11
N ALA A 21 29.94 -20.31 11.09
CA ALA A 21 29.88 -18.86 11.03
C ALA A 21 31.22 -18.20 11.36
N ASP A 22 32.21 -18.93 11.89
CA ASP A 22 33.49 -18.33 12.32
C ASP A 22 34.72 -19.10 11.81
N ILE A 23 34.72 -19.56 10.55
CA ILE A 23 35.98 -19.88 9.89
C ILE A 23 36.43 -18.62 9.13
N PRO A 24 37.46 -17.89 9.60
CA PRO A 24 37.92 -16.68 8.96
C PRO A 24 38.38 -17.00 7.54
N THR A 25 37.60 -16.58 6.54
CA THR A 25 37.91 -16.83 5.13
C THR A 25 38.74 -15.65 4.62
N PRO A 26 40.03 -15.84 4.28
CA PRO A 26 40.85 -14.76 3.76
C PRO A 26 40.36 -14.34 2.37
N PHE A 27 40.61 -13.08 2.00
CA PHE A 27 40.45 -12.60 0.64
C PHE A 27 41.72 -11.90 0.16
N GLU A 28 41.94 -11.92 -1.15
CA GLU A 28 42.98 -11.16 -1.83
C GLU A 28 42.37 -10.42 -3.02
N LEU A 29 42.49 -9.09 -3.04
CA LEU A 29 42.06 -8.22 -4.15
C LEU A 29 43.26 -7.46 -4.71
N ARG A 30 43.28 -7.21 -6.02
CA ARG A 30 44.24 -6.29 -6.63
C ARG A 30 43.63 -4.91 -6.80
N CYS A 31 44.31 -3.90 -6.28
CA CYS A 31 43.96 -2.50 -6.51
C CYS A 31 44.36 -2.08 -7.95
N HIS A 32 43.77 -1.01 -8.47
CA HIS A 32 44.13 -0.44 -9.77
C HIS A 32 45.60 0.02 -9.84
N CYS A 33 46.18 0.46 -8.72
CA CYS A 33 47.61 0.78 -8.63
C CYS A 33 48.55 -0.45 -8.66
N GLY A 34 47.99 -1.67 -8.75
CA GLY A 34 48.76 -2.93 -8.74
C GLY A 34 49.06 -3.50 -7.35
N HIS A 35 48.77 -2.77 -6.26
CA HIS A 35 48.96 -3.26 -4.90
C HIS A 35 47.97 -4.37 -4.53
N ARG A 36 48.42 -5.37 -3.77
CA ARG A 36 47.57 -6.46 -3.26
C ARG A 36 46.97 -6.06 -1.91
N ILE A 37 45.65 -6.17 -1.78
CA ILE A 37 44.90 -5.93 -0.55
C ILE A 37 44.47 -7.29 -0.02
N THR A 38 44.89 -7.63 1.20
CA THR A 38 44.54 -8.90 1.86
C THR A 38 43.81 -8.63 3.17
N GLY A 39 42.82 -9.46 3.50
CA GLY A 39 42.09 -9.36 4.76
C GLY A 39 41.21 -10.57 5.03
N ILE A 40 40.39 -10.51 6.07
CA ILE A 40 39.42 -11.56 6.42
C ILE A 40 38.03 -11.08 5.98
N ARG A 41 37.25 -11.93 5.31
CA ARG A 41 35.87 -11.62 4.93
C ARG A 41 34.97 -11.62 6.17
N GLN A 42 34.12 -10.61 6.28
CA GLN A 42 33.08 -10.54 7.31
C GLN A 42 31.76 -11.13 6.79
N SER A 43 30.83 -11.36 7.71
CA SER A 43 29.46 -11.77 7.39
C SER A 43 28.64 -10.65 6.74
N SER A 44 29.05 -9.40 6.90
CA SER A 44 28.53 -8.22 6.20
C SER A 44 29.50 -7.72 5.14
N ALA A 45 28.99 -6.90 4.22
CA ALA A 45 29.83 -6.26 3.22
C ALA A 45 30.78 -5.26 3.89
N GLN A 46 32.04 -5.23 3.45
CA GLN A 46 33.07 -4.37 4.03
C GLN A 46 33.82 -3.62 2.94
N GLN A 47 34.35 -2.45 3.29
CA GLN A 47 35.18 -1.63 2.43
C GLN A 47 36.62 -1.65 2.94
N SER A 48 37.56 -2.06 2.11
CA SER A 48 38.99 -2.07 2.44
C SER A 48 39.73 -1.00 1.63
N THR A 49 40.56 -0.20 2.29
CA THR A 49 41.33 0.87 1.64
C THR A 49 42.70 0.37 1.23
N CYS A 50 43.12 0.68 0.00
CA CYS A 50 44.47 0.36 -0.46
C CYS A 50 45.51 1.18 0.32
N SER A 51 46.47 0.52 0.95
CA SER A 51 47.57 1.15 1.69
C SER A 51 48.47 2.05 0.82
N GLN A 52 48.52 1.81 -0.49
CA GLN A 52 49.41 2.54 -1.40
C GLN A 52 48.76 3.76 -2.06
N CYS A 53 47.49 3.67 -2.48
CA CYS A 53 46.81 4.76 -3.20
C CYS A 53 45.60 5.35 -2.48
N GLY A 54 45.21 4.80 -1.33
CA GLY A 54 44.04 5.25 -0.56
C GLY A 54 42.68 4.89 -1.17
N GLU A 55 42.64 4.37 -2.40
CA GLU A 55 41.39 4.01 -3.06
C GLU A 55 40.68 2.86 -2.32
N ALA A 56 39.38 3.03 -2.12
CA ALA A 56 38.56 2.10 -1.36
C ALA A 56 37.97 1.01 -2.27
N ARG A 57 38.04 -0.25 -1.83
CA ARG A 57 37.56 -1.43 -2.57
C ARG A 57 36.50 -2.16 -1.77
N PHE A 58 35.41 -2.49 -2.46
CA PHE A 58 34.31 -3.24 -1.87
C PHE A 58 34.63 -4.74 -1.82
N VAL A 59 34.44 -5.36 -0.67
CA VAL A 59 34.65 -6.79 -0.45
C VAL A 59 33.30 -7.44 -0.16
N LEU A 60 32.94 -8.42 -0.96
CA LEU A 60 31.69 -9.16 -0.79
C LEU A 60 31.69 -9.98 0.51
N PRO A 61 30.53 -10.14 1.18
CA PRO A 61 30.37 -11.02 2.33
C PRO A 61 30.85 -12.45 2.05
N ALA A 62 31.16 -13.19 3.12
CA ALA A 62 31.37 -14.63 3.01
C ALA A 62 30.11 -15.32 2.43
N ASN A 63 30.28 -16.28 1.52
CA ASN A 63 29.16 -16.96 0.87
C ASN A 63 28.35 -17.74 1.92
N VAL A 64 27.09 -17.34 2.11
CA VAL A 64 26.17 -17.90 3.12
C VAL A 64 25.46 -19.15 2.61
N TYR A 65 25.60 -19.50 1.33
CA TYR A 65 24.91 -20.64 0.74
C TYR A 65 25.69 -21.94 0.95
N PRO A 66 25.00 -23.05 1.27
CA PRO A 66 25.64 -24.35 1.46
C PRO A 66 26.31 -24.81 0.16
N ALA A 67 27.50 -25.38 0.29
CA ALA A 67 28.26 -25.93 -0.83
C ALA A 67 27.41 -26.93 -1.62
N THR A 68 27.18 -26.65 -2.89
CA THR A 68 26.55 -27.64 -3.78
C THR A 68 27.63 -28.50 -4.42
N LYS A 69 27.28 -29.72 -4.86
CA LYS A 69 28.24 -30.64 -5.53
C LYS A 69 28.95 -30.02 -6.75
N SER A 70 28.38 -28.96 -7.33
CA SER A 70 28.94 -28.26 -8.49
C SER A 70 29.83 -27.06 -8.13
N VAL A 71 29.70 -26.51 -6.91
CA VAL A 71 30.46 -25.34 -6.46
C VAL A 71 31.13 -25.70 -5.14
N LYS A 72 32.43 -26.03 -5.22
CA LYS A 72 33.25 -26.30 -4.04
C LYS A 72 33.26 -25.03 -3.19
N SER A 73 32.67 -25.10 -1.99
CA SER A 73 32.92 -24.08 -0.98
C SER A 73 34.41 -24.12 -0.64
N GLU A 74 35.03 -22.95 -0.63
CA GLU A 74 36.45 -22.78 -0.28
C GLU A 74 36.72 -23.13 1.19
N ALA A 75 35.67 -23.13 2.01
CA ALA A 75 35.65 -23.73 3.33
C ALA A 75 35.23 -25.21 3.25
N VAL A 76 35.91 -26.07 4.02
CA VAL A 76 35.60 -27.48 4.28
C VAL A 76 36.32 -28.49 3.37
N GLY A 77 37.61 -28.70 3.69
CA GLY A 77 38.26 -29.99 3.48
C GLY A 77 38.03 -30.89 4.70
N GLN A 78 36.94 -31.67 4.69
CA GLN A 78 36.83 -33.00 5.33
C GLN A 78 35.42 -33.58 5.08
N GLU A 79 35.37 -34.84 4.67
CA GLU A 79 34.22 -35.49 4.05
C GLU A 79 33.04 -35.69 5.01
N VAL A 80 31.93 -35.02 4.68
CA VAL A 80 30.62 -35.13 5.34
C VAL A 80 29.98 -36.52 5.15
N SER A 81 30.48 -37.32 4.21
CA SER A 81 29.98 -38.67 3.91
C SER A 81 30.18 -39.66 5.06
N GLU A 82 31.26 -39.54 5.83
CA GLU A 82 31.53 -40.44 6.96
C GLU A 82 30.59 -40.17 8.15
N ARG A 83 30.19 -38.91 8.35
CA ARG A 83 29.28 -38.52 9.44
C ARG A 83 27.83 -38.91 9.16
N LEU A 84 27.42 -38.90 7.88
CA LEU A 84 26.08 -39.31 7.48
C LEU A 84 25.89 -40.83 7.58
N ALA A 85 26.94 -41.62 7.29
CA ALA A 85 26.90 -43.08 7.38
C ALA A 85 26.83 -43.60 8.82
N ALA A 86 27.39 -42.86 9.78
CA ALA A 86 27.32 -43.19 11.20
C ALA A 86 25.92 -42.91 11.79
N ALA A 87 25.29 -41.79 11.42
CA ALA A 87 23.96 -41.42 11.91
C ALA A 87 22.85 -42.31 11.31
N ALA A 88 23.01 -42.80 10.08
CA ALA A 88 22.01 -43.63 9.41
C ALA A 88 21.90 -45.06 9.98
N ARG A 89 22.91 -45.56 10.71
CA ARG A 89 22.89 -46.90 11.32
C ARG A 89 22.18 -46.96 12.68
N GLU A 90 21.96 -45.82 13.34
CA GLU A 90 21.30 -45.77 14.66
C GLU A 90 19.78 -45.60 14.60
N LEU A 91 19.20 -45.24 13.45
CA LEU A 91 17.80 -44.80 13.36
C LEU A 91 16.81 -45.78 12.72
N LEU A 92 17.21 -47.01 12.38
CA LEU A 92 16.31 -47.98 11.72
C LEU A 92 16.13 -49.27 12.54
N PRO A 93 14.99 -49.47 13.22
CA PRO A 93 14.45 -50.80 13.49
C PRO A 93 13.63 -51.31 12.29
N ALA A 94 13.59 -52.63 12.18
CA ALA A 94 13.03 -53.40 11.07
C ALA A 94 11.50 -53.31 10.93
N ALA A 95 11.07 -53.35 9.66
CA ALA A 95 9.83 -53.91 9.09
C ALA A 95 8.45 -53.37 9.55
N GLY A 96 7.59 -53.11 8.56
CA GLY A 96 6.15 -53.01 8.74
C GLY A 96 5.42 -52.46 7.50
N GLU A 97 4.77 -53.36 6.77
CA GLU A 97 3.94 -53.12 5.59
C GLU A 97 2.81 -52.09 5.81
N LEU A 98 2.47 -51.33 4.77
CA LEU A 98 1.23 -50.55 4.69
C LEU A 98 0.55 -50.71 3.33
N PRO A 99 -0.80 -50.80 3.28
CA PRO A 99 -1.56 -51.22 2.12
C PRO A 99 -1.98 -50.07 1.19
N ALA A 100 -2.27 -50.44 -0.05
CA ALA A 100 -2.86 -49.61 -1.10
C ALA A 100 -4.34 -49.27 -0.83
N ARG A 101 -4.72 -48.02 -1.11
CA ARG A 101 -6.11 -47.59 -1.36
C ARG A 101 -6.12 -46.49 -2.42
N THR A 102 -6.42 -46.83 -3.68
CA THR A 102 -7.70 -46.66 -4.39
C THR A 102 -8.22 -45.22 -4.47
N ALA A 103 -8.07 -44.66 -5.67
CA ALA A 103 -8.79 -43.50 -6.18
C ALA A 103 -10.13 -43.94 -6.76
N GLU A 104 -11.22 -43.28 -6.37
CA GLU A 104 -12.48 -43.28 -7.11
C GLU A 104 -13.09 -41.88 -7.05
N SER A 105 -13.08 -41.23 -8.21
CA SER A 105 -13.74 -39.96 -8.52
C SER A 105 -14.91 -40.26 -9.44
N ARG A 106 -16.13 -39.97 -9.00
CA ARG A 106 -17.37 -39.89 -9.79
C ARG A 106 -18.21 -38.77 -9.17
N ALA A 107 -18.38 -37.66 -9.89
CA ALA A 107 -19.49 -37.41 -10.83
C ALA A 107 -20.79 -37.09 -10.08
N ASN A 108 -21.21 -35.83 -10.14
CA ASN A 108 -22.63 -35.48 -10.07
C ASN A 108 -22.90 -34.19 -10.86
N ASP A 109 -23.41 -34.39 -12.07
CA ASP A 109 -24.20 -33.43 -12.84
C ASP A 109 -25.61 -33.35 -12.23
N GLN A 110 -26.21 -32.15 -12.19
CA GLN A 110 -27.58 -31.92 -12.67
C GLN A 110 -27.95 -30.42 -12.76
N PRO A 111 -28.98 -30.06 -13.57
CA PRO A 111 -29.14 -28.76 -14.24
C PRO A 111 -30.45 -27.99 -13.91
N HIS A 112 -30.60 -26.81 -14.53
CA HIS A 112 -31.82 -25.99 -14.77
C HIS A 112 -32.50 -25.39 -13.52
N GLY A 113 -33.06 -24.17 -13.52
CA GLY A 113 -33.41 -23.19 -14.54
C GLY A 113 -34.23 -22.06 -13.87
N ALA A 114 -34.94 -21.27 -14.68
CA ALA A 114 -35.84 -20.12 -14.38
C ALA A 114 -35.13 -18.75 -14.35
N GLU A 115 -35.18 -17.97 -15.44
CA GLU A 115 -36.31 -17.11 -15.86
C GLU A 115 -36.74 -16.12 -14.78
N THR A 116 -36.43 -14.84 -14.98
CA THR A 116 -37.34 -13.76 -14.59
C THR A 116 -37.20 -12.59 -15.56
N ASP A 117 -38.30 -12.41 -16.28
CA ASP A 117 -38.71 -11.31 -17.14
C ASP A 117 -38.89 -9.97 -16.40
N SER A 118 -39.13 -8.90 -17.17
CA SER A 118 -39.71 -7.58 -16.78
C SER A 118 -38.70 -6.48 -16.42
N GLN A 119 -38.79 -5.22 -16.86
CA GLN A 119 -39.81 -4.42 -17.57
C GLN A 119 -39.08 -3.13 -18.05
N THR A 120 -39.16 -2.70 -19.31
CA THR A 120 -40.16 -1.76 -19.89
C THR A 120 -40.35 -0.42 -19.16
N GLY A 121 -40.06 0.70 -19.85
CA GLY A 121 -40.55 2.05 -19.49
C GLY A 121 -39.61 3.18 -19.96
N ARG A 122 -39.69 3.68 -21.21
CA ARG A 122 -40.67 4.65 -21.77
C ARG A 122 -40.33 6.14 -21.51
N SER A 123 -39.60 6.71 -22.47
CA SER A 123 -39.82 7.97 -23.23
C SER A 123 -40.12 9.34 -22.55
N VAL A 124 -39.23 10.32 -22.86
CA VAL A 124 -39.48 11.65 -23.52
C VAL A 124 -40.16 12.76 -22.66
N PRO A 125 -40.03 14.10 -22.91
CA PRO A 125 -39.25 14.92 -23.85
C PRO A 125 -38.43 16.11 -23.26
N THR A 126 -37.59 16.64 -24.14
CA THR A 126 -37.00 17.99 -24.25
C THR A 126 -38.00 19.17 -24.19
N GLU A 127 -37.47 20.38 -23.90
CA GLU A 127 -37.84 21.73 -24.40
C GLU A 127 -38.37 22.78 -23.36
N PRO A 128 -38.42 24.11 -23.66
CA PRO A 128 -37.37 25.08 -23.27
C PRO A 128 -37.87 26.33 -22.50
N ALA A 129 -36.93 27.25 -22.23
CA ALA A 129 -37.10 28.71 -22.22
C ALA A 129 -37.82 29.43 -21.05
N THR A 130 -37.06 30.36 -20.45
CA THR A 130 -37.45 31.69 -19.95
C THR A 130 -38.67 31.83 -19.04
N ASP A 131 -38.45 32.13 -17.75
CA ASP A 131 -39.39 33.01 -17.05
C ASP A 131 -38.73 33.89 -15.97
N SER A 132 -39.09 35.15 -16.11
CA SER A 132 -38.96 36.31 -15.25
C SER A 132 -39.17 36.02 -13.76
N LYS A 133 -38.25 36.47 -12.91
CA LYS A 133 -38.46 36.53 -11.45
C LYS A 133 -39.44 37.68 -11.13
N PRO A 134 -40.67 37.43 -10.63
CA PRO A 134 -41.50 38.48 -10.08
C PRO A 134 -40.91 38.95 -8.75
N ARG A 135 -40.63 40.25 -8.63
CA ARG A 135 -40.24 40.87 -7.36
C ARG A 135 -41.45 40.90 -6.43
N LEU A 136 -41.53 39.92 -5.53
CA LEU A 136 -42.43 39.93 -4.38
C LEU A 136 -41.97 41.01 -3.38
N ASN A 137 -42.68 42.13 -3.33
CA ASN A 137 -42.60 43.08 -2.22
C ASN A 137 -43.23 42.42 -0.99
N LEU A 138 -42.39 41.86 -0.11
CA LEU A 138 -42.85 41.37 1.18
C LEU A 138 -43.24 42.55 2.09
N PRO A 139 -44.48 42.58 2.63
CA PRO A 139 -44.85 43.55 3.65
C PRO A 139 -44.00 43.29 4.90
N GLN A 140 -43.38 44.35 5.44
CA GLN A 140 -42.69 44.29 6.73
C GLN A 140 -43.73 44.09 7.83
N ILE A 141 -43.96 42.84 8.20
CA ILE A 141 -44.82 42.48 9.32
C ILE A 141 -44.06 42.85 10.61
N ASP A 142 -44.59 43.82 11.34
CA ASP A 142 -44.03 44.28 12.62
C ASP A 142 -44.26 43.23 13.73
N LEU A 143 -43.34 42.26 13.80
CA LEU A 143 -43.35 41.08 14.67
C LEU A 143 -43.44 41.41 16.18
N LYS A 144 -43.16 42.66 16.57
CA LYS A 144 -43.06 43.05 17.98
C LYS A 144 -44.41 43.18 18.70
N ARG A 145 -45.52 43.40 17.97
CA ARG A 145 -46.86 43.50 18.60
C ARG A 145 -47.63 42.19 18.69
N THR A 146 -47.38 41.24 17.80
CA THR A 146 -48.10 39.96 17.78
C THR A 146 -47.51 38.92 18.73
N ALA A 147 -46.23 39.07 19.11
CA ALA A 147 -45.52 38.13 19.99
C ALA A 147 -46.04 38.10 21.45
N LYS A 148 -46.66 39.18 21.95
CA LYS A 148 -47.12 39.23 23.36
C LYS A 148 -48.46 38.57 23.63
N ARG A 149 -49.23 38.17 22.60
CA ARG A 149 -50.60 37.64 22.76
C ARG A 149 -50.72 36.13 22.55
N THR A 150 -49.66 35.46 22.09
CA THR A 150 -49.66 34.02 21.80
C THR A 150 -49.01 33.15 22.89
N PHE A 151 -48.42 33.74 23.93
CA PHE A 151 -47.85 33.04 25.08
C PHE A 151 -48.92 32.73 26.13
N THR A 152 -49.84 31.82 25.82
CA THR A 152 -50.65 31.17 26.87
C THR A 152 -49.81 30.04 27.49
N PRO A 153 -49.83 29.87 28.83
CA PRO A 153 -48.99 28.87 29.51
C PRO A 153 -49.19 27.45 28.98
N PHE A 154 -50.40 27.12 28.50
CA PHE A 154 -50.70 25.83 27.88
C PHE A 154 -49.92 25.57 26.57
N ARG A 155 -49.68 26.61 25.75
CA ARG A 155 -48.92 26.46 24.50
C ARG A 155 -47.44 26.19 24.75
N LEU A 156 -46.88 26.75 25.84
CA LEU A 156 -45.51 26.46 26.25
C LEU A 156 -45.36 25.00 26.69
N ILE A 157 -46.32 24.47 27.45
CA ILE A 157 -46.32 23.08 27.89
C ILE A 157 -46.41 22.14 26.67
N MET A 158 -47.34 22.41 25.74
CA MET A 158 -47.47 21.61 24.51
C MET A 158 -46.21 21.66 23.63
N LEU A 159 -45.59 22.84 23.49
CA LEU A 159 -44.33 22.98 22.75
C LEU A 159 -43.20 22.18 23.43
N GLY A 160 -43.11 22.25 24.76
CA GLY A 160 -42.13 21.49 25.55
C GLY A 160 -42.32 19.98 25.39
N ALA A 161 -43.56 19.50 25.45
CA ALA A 161 -43.88 18.09 25.23
C ALA A 161 -43.52 17.64 23.80
N LEU A 162 -43.83 18.45 22.79
CA LEU A 162 -43.51 18.14 21.39
C LEU A 162 -42.00 18.11 21.16
N LEU A 163 -41.25 19.07 21.72
CA LEU A 163 -39.79 19.07 21.68
C LEU A 163 -39.20 17.85 22.39
N ALA A 164 -39.76 17.44 23.53
CA ALA A 164 -39.32 16.22 24.22
C ALA A 164 -39.53 14.97 23.36
N ILE A 165 -40.72 14.81 22.75
CA ILE A 165 -41.03 13.68 21.86
C ILE A 165 -40.09 13.68 20.63
N ALA A 166 -39.90 14.84 19.99
CA ALA A 166 -39.00 14.96 18.84
C ALA A 166 -37.54 14.66 19.22
N GLY A 167 -37.10 15.12 20.40
CA GLY A 167 -35.78 14.84 20.95
C GLY A 167 -35.57 13.34 21.22
N THR A 168 -36.52 12.69 21.88
CA THR A 168 -36.46 11.24 22.15
C THR A 168 -36.50 10.42 20.86
N GLY A 169 -37.37 10.78 19.90
CA GLY A 169 -37.44 10.11 18.60
C GLY A 169 -36.15 10.26 17.79
N GLY A 170 -35.59 11.46 17.73
CA GLY A 170 -34.31 11.72 17.06
C GLY A 170 -33.15 10.96 17.72
N TRP A 171 -33.12 10.90 19.05
CA TRP A 171 -32.12 10.14 19.80
C TRP A 171 -32.22 8.63 19.53
N LEU A 172 -33.42 8.07 19.48
CA LEU A 172 -33.63 6.64 19.21
C LEU A 172 -33.18 6.25 17.80
N ILE A 173 -33.48 7.08 16.79
CA ILE A 173 -32.98 6.88 15.41
C ILE A 173 -31.44 6.96 15.37
N HIS A 174 -30.86 7.91 16.11
CA HIS A 174 -29.40 8.04 16.18
C HIS A 174 -28.75 6.82 16.84
N GLN A 175 -29.31 6.30 17.94
CA GLN A 175 -28.83 5.06 18.58
C GLN A 175 -28.92 3.87 17.63
N GLN A 176 -30.04 3.70 16.92
CA GLN A 176 -30.20 2.62 15.96
C GLN A 176 -29.17 2.70 14.81
N LYS A 177 -28.84 3.90 14.34
CA LYS A 177 -27.77 4.12 13.36
C LYS A 177 -26.40 3.72 13.91
N LEU A 178 -26.10 4.07 15.17
CA LEU A 178 -24.83 3.65 15.80
C LEU A 178 -24.75 2.14 16.00
N GLU A 179 -25.85 1.49 16.42
CA GLU A 179 -25.89 0.05 16.61
C GLU A 179 -25.74 -0.72 15.30
N SER A 180 -26.47 -0.33 14.26
CA SER A 180 -26.33 -0.92 12.91
C SER A 180 -24.92 -0.71 12.35
N ALA A 181 -24.31 0.47 12.53
CA ALA A 181 -22.93 0.70 12.13
C ALA A 181 -21.94 -0.19 12.90
N ARG A 182 -22.14 -0.42 14.21
CA ARG A 182 -21.29 -1.36 14.98
C ARG A 182 -21.43 -2.80 14.50
N GLN A 183 -22.65 -3.24 14.17
CA GLN A 183 -22.91 -4.59 13.64
C GLN A 183 -22.27 -4.75 12.26
N ASN A 184 -22.50 -3.80 11.35
CA ASN A 184 -21.93 -3.79 10.01
C ASN A 184 -20.41 -3.75 10.03
N TRP A 185 -19.82 -2.96 10.93
CA TRP A 185 -18.37 -2.94 11.11
C TRP A 185 -17.82 -4.33 11.44
N ARG A 186 -18.36 -4.98 12.49
CA ARG A 186 -17.86 -6.30 12.94
C ARG A 186 -18.03 -7.37 11.85
N ALA A 187 -19.23 -7.45 11.27
CA ALA A 187 -19.51 -8.40 10.21
C ALA A 187 -18.58 -8.18 9.00
N ALA A 188 -18.43 -6.93 8.54
CA ALA A 188 -17.58 -6.62 7.40
C ALA A 188 -16.10 -6.87 7.69
N THR A 189 -15.59 -6.56 8.88
CA THR A 189 -14.17 -6.84 9.21
C THR A 189 -13.86 -8.33 9.25
N ASP A 190 -14.76 -9.14 9.84
CA ASP A 190 -14.59 -10.59 9.88
C ASP A 190 -14.62 -11.17 8.45
N GLU A 191 -15.52 -10.66 7.60
CA GLU A 191 -15.59 -11.08 6.19
C GLU A 191 -14.40 -10.61 5.35
N ILE A 192 -13.85 -9.41 5.62
CA ILE A 192 -12.62 -8.90 4.98
C ILE A 192 -11.45 -9.81 5.31
N GLU A 193 -11.27 -10.19 6.57
CA GLU A 193 -10.18 -11.09 6.99
C GLU A 193 -10.29 -12.43 6.26
N VAL A 194 -11.48 -13.05 6.25
CA VAL A 194 -11.74 -14.30 5.53
C VAL A 194 -11.54 -14.13 4.01
N ALA A 195 -11.87 -12.98 3.43
CA ALA A 195 -11.65 -12.70 2.01
C ALA A 195 -10.16 -12.56 1.68
N LEU A 196 -9.38 -11.88 2.53
CA LEU A 196 -7.93 -11.74 2.39
C LEU A 196 -7.23 -13.10 2.51
N GLU A 197 -7.58 -13.91 3.51
CA GLU A 197 -7.01 -15.26 3.71
C GLU A 197 -7.30 -16.19 2.54
N LYS A 198 -8.51 -16.11 1.96
CA LYS A 198 -8.91 -16.94 0.82
C LYS A 198 -8.51 -16.35 -0.54
N GLY A 199 -7.88 -15.17 -0.57
CA GLY A 199 -7.52 -14.47 -1.80
C GLY A 199 -8.72 -14.04 -2.66
N ARG A 200 -9.91 -13.84 -2.06
CA ARG A 200 -11.14 -13.43 -2.75
C ARG A 200 -11.17 -11.92 -2.98
N PHE A 201 -10.38 -11.46 -3.94
CA PHE A 201 -10.24 -10.04 -4.24
C PHE A 201 -11.53 -9.39 -4.75
N ASP A 202 -12.36 -10.14 -5.49
CA ASP A 202 -13.57 -9.61 -6.12
C ASP A 202 -14.64 -9.18 -5.10
N ASP A 203 -14.65 -9.80 -3.91
CA ASP A 203 -15.60 -9.51 -2.83
C ASP A 203 -15.16 -8.28 -1.98
N LEU A 204 -13.86 -7.94 -1.98
CA LEU A 204 -13.28 -6.92 -1.10
C LEU A 204 -13.89 -5.52 -1.23
N PRO A 205 -14.13 -4.96 -2.44
CA PRO A 205 -14.61 -3.59 -2.57
C PRO A 205 -15.91 -3.33 -1.81
N GLY A 206 -16.90 -4.22 -1.95
CA GLY A 206 -18.20 -4.07 -1.28
C GLY A 206 -18.09 -4.19 0.25
N LEU A 207 -17.23 -5.07 0.74
CA LEU A 207 -16.96 -5.22 2.17
C LEU A 207 -16.23 -4.01 2.74
N LEU A 208 -15.22 -3.50 2.04
CA LEU A 208 -14.45 -2.32 2.43
C LEU A 208 -15.27 -1.02 2.37
N ASP A 209 -16.17 -0.89 1.39
CA ASP A 209 -17.16 0.19 1.36
C ASP A 209 -18.08 0.14 2.58
N THR A 210 -18.60 -1.04 2.92
CA THR A 210 -19.47 -1.22 4.09
C THR A 210 -18.73 -0.89 5.40
N ALA A 211 -17.52 -1.41 5.57
CA ALA A 211 -16.70 -1.18 6.75
C ALA A 211 -16.29 0.30 6.89
N SER A 212 -15.85 0.94 5.80
CA SER A 212 -15.47 2.37 5.82
C SER A 212 -16.65 3.31 6.07
N GLN A 213 -17.85 3.00 5.55
CA GLN A 213 -19.07 3.73 5.91
C GLN A 213 -19.41 3.59 7.40
N ALA A 214 -19.24 2.40 7.96
CA ALA A 214 -19.42 2.17 9.39
C ALA A 214 -18.40 2.96 10.23
N VAL A 215 -17.12 3.02 9.81
CA VAL A 215 -16.09 3.88 10.46
C VAL A 215 -16.54 5.33 10.51
N ARG A 216 -17.04 5.87 9.39
CA ARG A 216 -17.51 7.27 9.30
C ARG A 216 -18.71 7.55 10.20
N ILE A 217 -19.67 6.63 10.30
CA ILE A 217 -20.84 6.78 11.18
C ILE A 217 -20.43 6.72 12.66
N LEU A 218 -19.47 5.86 12.98
CA LEU A 218 -18.98 5.66 14.34
C LEU A 218 -17.94 6.71 14.78
N ASP A 219 -17.45 7.54 13.85
CA ASP A 219 -16.31 8.47 14.05
C ASP A 219 -15.10 7.76 14.69
N ARG A 220 -14.80 6.54 14.20
CA ARG A 220 -13.64 5.77 14.68
C ARG A 220 -12.34 6.30 14.09
N ARG A 221 -11.31 6.38 14.93
CA ARG A 221 -9.98 6.94 14.60
C ARG A 221 -8.83 6.06 15.09
N ASP A 222 -9.09 4.79 15.27
CA ASP A 222 -8.11 3.80 15.73
C ASP A 222 -7.34 3.16 14.56
N ALA A 223 -6.33 2.36 14.92
CA ALA A 223 -5.47 1.66 13.96
C ALA A 223 -6.28 0.76 13.00
N ASP A 224 -7.33 0.09 13.49
CA ASP A 224 -8.17 -0.78 12.66
C ASP A 224 -8.93 0.01 11.59
N ALA A 225 -9.51 1.16 11.96
CA ALA A 225 -10.13 2.06 11.00
C ALA A 225 -9.11 2.55 9.95
N ALA A 226 -7.87 2.84 10.37
CA ALA A 226 -6.79 3.21 9.48
C ALA A 226 -6.43 2.13 8.46
N THR A 227 -6.30 0.90 8.93
CA THR A 227 -6.03 -0.25 8.08
C THR A 227 -7.14 -0.48 7.06
N VAL A 228 -8.42 -0.40 7.47
CA VAL A 228 -9.56 -0.61 6.56
C VAL A 228 -9.64 0.47 5.47
N VAL A 229 -9.47 1.75 5.81
CA VAL A 229 -9.49 2.82 4.80
C VAL A 229 -8.28 2.72 3.86
N ASN A 230 -7.09 2.44 4.39
CA ASN A 230 -5.93 2.23 3.53
C ASN A 230 -6.11 1.02 2.61
N LEU A 231 -6.69 -0.07 3.11
CA LEU A 231 -6.99 -1.28 2.33
C LEU A 231 -8.02 -0.99 1.23
N LYS A 232 -9.07 -0.22 1.53
CA LYS A 232 -10.04 0.28 0.54
C LYS A 232 -9.34 1.05 -0.57
N ASN A 233 -8.50 2.02 -0.21
CA ASN A 233 -7.79 2.84 -1.19
C ASN A 233 -6.82 2.00 -2.04
N GLN A 234 -6.13 1.02 -1.44
CA GLN A 234 -5.31 0.06 -2.18
C GLN A 234 -6.14 -0.76 -3.18
N THR A 235 -7.29 -1.29 -2.75
CA THR A 235 -8.17 -2.09 -3.61
C THR A 235 -8.67 -1.27 -4.78
N GLU A 236 -9.14 -0.04 -4.52
CA GLU A 236 -9.57 0.88 -5.58
C GLU A 236 -8.43 1.23 -6.54
N ALA A 237 -7.23 1.49 -6.03
CA ALA A 237 -6.07 1.83 -6.85
C ALA A 237 -5.64 0.65 -7.74
N VAL A 238 -5.65 -0.57 -7.21
CA VAL A 238 -5.36 -1.79 -8.00
C VAL A 238 -6.43 -2.05 -9.07
N GLN A 239 -7.70 -1.83 -8.76
CA GLN A 239 -8.79 -1.99 -9.73
C GLN A 239 -8.78 -0.94 -10.85
N ARG A 240 -8.30 0.27 -10.54
CA ARG A 240 -8.19 1.38 -11.49
C ARG A 240 -6.81 1.49 -12.14
N LEU A 241 -5.94 0.50 -11.92
CA LEU A 241 -4.59 0.51 -12.46
C LEU A 241 -4.65 0.65 -13.97
N SER A 242 -3.84 1.56 -14.51
CA SER A 242 -3.68 1.68 -15.95
C SER A 242 -3.07 0.42 -16.53
N SER A 243 -3.54 0.02 -17.71
CA SER A 243 -2.81 -0.95 -18.55
C SER A 243 -1.65 -0.30 -19.31
N LEU A 244 -1.55 1.04 -19.27
CA LEU A 244 -0.48 1.79 -19.92
C LEU A 244 0.80 1.69 -19.09
N ASP A 245 1.88 1.26 -19.73
CA ASP A 245 3.22 1.33 -19.17
C ASP A 245 3.72 2.78 -19.20
N LEU A 246 3.98 3.33 -18.02
CA LEU A 246 4.45 4.71 -17.85
C LEU A 246 5.72 4.95 -18.67
N ILE A 247 6.67 4.01 -18.66
CA ILE A 247 7.97 4.20 -19.32
C ILE A 247 7.79 4.21 -20.84
N SER A 248 7.04 3.25 -21.39
CA SER A 248 6.75 3.18 -22.83
C SER A 248 6.04 4.45 -23.34
N GLU A 249 5.08 4.99 -22.59
CA GLU A 249 4.35 6.21 -23.00
C GLU A 249 5.23 7.48 -22.96
N LEU A 250 6.18 7.54 -22.01
CA LEU A 250 7.18 8.62 -21.96
C LEU A 250 8.22 8.47 -23.07
N GLU A 251 8.65 7.24 -23.39
CA GLU A 251 9.61 6.96 -24.46
C GLU A 251 9.04 7.32 -25.84
N ARG A 252 7.74 7.11 -26.05
CA ARG A 252 7.03 7.43 -27.31
C ARG A 252 7.18 8.89 -27.74
N VAL A 253 7.39 9.79 -26.77
CA VAL A 253 7.53 11.23 -27.01
C VAL A 253 8.87 11.58 -27.69
N TYR A 254 9.86 10.68 -27.61
CA TYR A 254 11.17 10.91 -28.19
C TYR A 254 11.22 10.47 -29.66
N SER A 255 11.73 11.35 -30.52
CA SER A 255 12.12 11.01 -31.89
C SER A 255 13.35 10.09 -31.90
N ALA A 256 13.61 9.43 -33.03
CA ALA A 256 14.84 8.63 -33.23
C ALA A 256 16.15 9.43 -33.06
N ALA A 257 16.09 10.77 -33.13
CA ALA A 257 17.21 11.67 -32.88
C ALA A 257 17.36 12.06 -31.39
N GLY A 258 16.52 11.51 -30.51
CA GLY A 258 16.50 11.78 -29.07
C GLY A 258 15.91 13.13 -28.69
N ARG A 259 15.17 13.79 -29.60
CA ARG A 259 14.48 15.06 -29.31
C ARG A 259 13.02 14.82 -28.98
N VAL A 260 12.51 15.53 -27.98
CA VAL A 260 11.10 15.56 -27.57
C VAL A 260 10.25 16.16 -28.69
N GLN A 261 9.21 15.45 -29.13
CA GLN A 261 8.26 15.91 -30.15
C GLN A 261 7.01 16.49 -29.49
N THR A 262 6.75 17.79 -29.68
CA THR A 262 5.67 18.50 -28.95
C THR A 262 4.27 17.92 -29.19
N GLU A 263 3.98 17.43 -30.40
CA GLU A 263 2.69 16.80 -30.71
C GLU A 263 2.48 15.49 -29.94
N ASP A 264 3.54 14.67 -29.83
CA ASP A 264 3.50 13.41 -29.07
C ASP A 264 3.46 13.63 -27.56
N VAL A 265 4.08 14.73 -27.06
CA VAL A 265 4.02 15.12 -25.64
C VAL A 265 2.56 15.29 -25.21
N GLU A 266 1.80 16.12 -25.91
CA GLU A 266 0.42 16.46 -25.50
C GLU A 266 -0.46 15.20 -25.47
N ALA A 267 -0.31 14.33 -26.47
CA ALA A 267 -1.02 13.06 -26.52
C ALA A 267 -0.63 12.11 -25.39
N SER A 268 0.67 11.92 -25.12
CA SER A 268 1.14 11.06 -24.02
C SER A 268 0.76 11.61 -22.65
N VAL A 269 0.89 12.93 -22.42
CA VAL A 269 0.49 13.57 -21.16
C VAL A 269 -1.01 13.43 -20.92
N ALA A 270 -1.83 13.60 -21.96
CA ALA A 270 -3.29 13.42 -21.85
C ALA A 270 -3.67 11.97 -21.51
N LEU A 271 -2.94 10.98 -22.03
CA LEU A 271 -3.17 9.56 -21.72
C LEU A 271 -2.74 9.17 -20.30
N LEU A 272 -1.64 9.74 -19.81
CA LEU A 272 -1.12 9.45 -18.46
C LEU A 272 -1.93 10.16 -17.36
N THR A 273 -2.40 11.38 -17.63
CA THR A 273 -3.11 12.19 -16.65
C THR A 273 -4.41 11.51 -16.21
N GLY A 274 -4.62 11.42 -14.90
CA GLY A 274 -5.78 10.79 -14.28
C GLY A 274 -5.69 9.27 -14.15
N THR A 275 -4.61 8.64 -14.63
CA THR A 275 -4.41 7.20 -14.49
C THR A 275 -3.73 6.84 -13.17
N PHE A 276 -4.06 5.66 -12.62
CA PHE A 276 -3.36 5.11 -11.47
C PHE A 276 -2.14 4.31 -11.90
N GLN A 277 -1.02 4.57 -11.25
CA GLN A 277 0.26 3.90 -11.46
C GLN A 277 0.85 3.42 -10.13
N ILE A 278 1.69 2.39 -10.19
CA ILE A 278 2.41 1.87 -9.02
C ILE A 278 3.84 2.39 -9.06
N PHE A 279 4.34 2.76 -7.89
CA PHE A 279 5.68 3.24 -7.70
C PHE A 279 6.38 2.40 -6.64
N ASP A 280 7.59 1.93 -6.96
CA ASP A 280 8.54 1.35 -6.00
C ASP A 280 9.81 2.23 -6.01
N CYS A 281 9.92 3.11 -5.02
CA CYS A 281 11.09 3.99 -4.93
C CYS A 281 11.34 4.51 -3.50
N PRO A 282 12.59 4.92 -3.20
CA PRO A 282 12.91 5.56 -1.93
C PRO A 282 12.35 6.99 -1.87
N LEU A 283 11.80 7.36 -0.71
CA LEU A 283 11.32 8.72 -0.46
C LEU A 283 12.44 9.64 -0.01
N LYS A 284 12.47 10.87 -0.54
CA LYS A 284 13.32 11.95 -0.04
C LYS A 284 12.48 13.19 0.23
N ILE A 285 12.61 13.73 1.43
CA ILE A 285 11.98 15.02 1.81
C ILE A 285 12.82 16.14 1.22
N MET A 286 12.17 17.15 0.62
CA MET A 286 12.86 18.33 0.14
C MET A 286 13.15 19.33 1.27
N GLY A 287 14.44 19.62 1.49
CA GLY A 287 14.98 20.35 2.65
C GLY A 287 14.61 21.83 2.83
N ASP A 288 13.55 22.33 2.21
CA ASP A 288 13.03 23.69 2.44
C ASP A 288 11.49 23.76 2.47
N ARG A 289 10.81 22.69 2.02
CA ARG A 289 9.34 22.59 1.99
C ARG A 289 8.93 21.25 2.57
N SER A 290 8.49 21.27 3.83
CA SER A 290 8.08 20.08 4.58
C SER A 290 6.75 19.47 4.09
N ASP A 291 6.09 20.08 3.12
CA ASP A 291 4.79 19.68 2.59
C ASP A 291 4.87 18.84 1.31
N ARG A 292 6.03 18.76 0.66
CA ARG A 292 6.24 18.01 -0.59
C ARG A 292 7.29 16.92 -0.45
N VAL A 293 6.96 15.75 -1.00
CA VAL A 293 7.92 14.65 -1.17
C VAL A 293 8.40 14.62 -2.61
N ARG A 294 9.71 14.42 -2.77
CA ARG A 294 10.32 14.15 -4.07
C ARG A 294 10.75 12.69 -4.10
N LEU A 295 10.34 12.00 -5.16
CA LEU A 295 10.81 10.66 -5.46
C LEU A 295 11.65 10.72 -6.73
N ILE A 296 12.76 10.00 -6.71
CA ILE A 296 13.64 9.87 -7.87
C ILE A 296 13.52 8.41 -8.30
N LEU A 297 12.92 8.19 -9.47
CA LEU A 297 12.88 6.85 -10.03
C LEU A 297 14.29 6.46 -10.49
N PRO A 298 14.72 5.21 -10.26
CA PRO A 298 16.03 4.73 -10.67
C PRO A 298 16.12 4.45 -12.19
N ILE A 299 15.16 4.97 -12.96
CA ILE A 299 15.02 4.74 -14.40
C ILE A 299 15.09 6.11 -15.09
N ALA A 300 15.82 6.16 -16.19
CA ALA A 300 15.89 7.31 -17.08
C ALA A 300 15.28 6.93 -18.43
N VAL A 301 14.55 7.86 -19.04
CA VAL A 301 13.98 7.71 -20.39
C VAL A 301 14.89 8.48 -21.33
N ASN A 302 15.57 7.75 -22.22
CA ASN A 302 16.49 8.36 -23.18
C ASN A 302 17.58 9.27 -22.56
N GLY A 303 18.02 8.95 -21.34
CA GLY A 303 19.02 9.71 -20.58
C GLY A 303 18.47 10.78 -19.65
N ASP A 304 17.19 11.13 -19.79
CA ASP A 304 16.49 12.08 -18.92
C ASP A 304 15.90 11.35 -17.71
N GLY A 305 16.15 11.86 -16.50
CA GLY A 305 15.63 11.26 -15.27
C GLY A 305 14.11 11.41 -15.14
N ILE A 306 13.49 10.64 -14.25
CA ILE A 306 12.09 10.87 -13.86
C ILE A 306 12.02 11.29 -12.39
N ARG A 307 11.53 12.50 -12.19
CA ARG A 307 11.26 13.10 -10.89
C ARG A 307 9.76 13.08 -10.63
N ILE A 308 9.38 12.50 -9.50
CA ILE A 308 8.00 12.50 -9.04
C ILE A 308 7.88 13.48 -7.87
N GLU A 309 6.84 14.30 -7.90
CA GLU A 309 6.49 15.22 -6.83
C GLU A 309 5.07 14.90 -6.31
N SER A 310 4.89 14.91 -4.99
CA SER A 310 3.59 14.70 -4.37
C SER A 310 3.42 15.55 -3.12
N GLU A 311 2.21 16.07 -2.94
CA GLU A 311 1.74 16.76 -1.72
C GLU A 311 1.02 15.80 -0.76
N SER A 312 1.09 14.49 -0.96
CA SER A 312 0.40 13.52 -0.08
C SER A 312 0.92 13.61 1.36
N ALA A 313 0.04 13.89 2.33
CA ALA A 313 0.37 13.84 3.75
C ALA A 313 0.90 12.45 4.14
N LEU A 314 0.34 11.39 3.53
CA LEU A 314 0.73 10.00 3.76
C LEU A 314 2.19 9.76 3.35
N LEU A 315 2.58 10.22 2.16
CA LEU A 315 3.96 10.08 1.70
C LEU A 315 4.92 10.95 2.51
N VAL A 316 4.52 12.15 2.93
CA VAL A 316 5.35 13.02 3.79
C VAL A 316 5.62 12.33 5.12
N LEU A 317 4.59 11.83 5.81
CA LEU A 317 4.76 11.11 7.07
C LEU A 317 5.55 9.82 6.88
N ALA A 318 5.31 9.08 5.79
CA ALA A 318 6.08 7.88 5.48
C ALA A 318 7.56 8.22 5.24
N ALA A 319 7.88 9.30 4.53
CA ALA A 319 9.26 9.72 4.31
C ALA A 319 9.97 10.07 5.62
N GLN A 320 9.25 10.63 6.59
CA GLN A 320 9.78 10.97 7.92
C GLN A 320 9.99 9.73 8.79
N LYS A 321 8.99 8.84 8.88
CA LYS A 321 9.00 7.68 9.79
C LYS A 321 9.73 6.46 9.21
N LEU A 322 9.69 6.25 7.89
CA LEU A 322 10.29 5.11 7.18
C LEU A 322 11.57 5.48 6.41
N SER A 323 12.29 6.52 6.87
CA SER A 323 13.47 7.03 6.17
C SER A 323 14.46 5.92 5.76
N ASN A 324 14.96 5.99 4.52
CA ASN A 324 15.89 5.02 3.89
C ASN A 324 15.29 3.69 3.39
N ILE A 325 13.98 3.48 3.51
CA ILE A 325 13.31 2.29 2.96
C ILE A 325 12.60 2.67 1.65
N SER A 326 12.77 1.86 0.61
CA SER A 326 11.94 1.98 -0.60
C SER A 326 10.51 1.60 -0.24
N ILE A 327 9.52 2.39 -0.64
CA ILE A 327 8.13 2.05 -0.37
C ILE A 327 7.42 1.68 -1.66
N VAL A 328 6.41 0.82 -1.55
CA VAL A 328 5.51 0.49 -2.66
C VAL A 328 4.17 1.17 -2.44
N PHE A 329 3.77 2.00 -3.38
CA PHE A 329 2.50 2.72 -3.29
C PHE A 329 1.86 2.88 -4.66
N ALA A 330 0.54 3.03 -4.67
CA ALA A 330 -0.20 3.38 -5.86
C ALA A 330 -0.68 4.83 -5.74
N ALA A 331 -0.56 5.58 -6.83
CA ALA A 331 -1.02 6.97 -6.88
C ALA A 331 -1.55 7.32 -8.26
N LYS A 332 -2.48 8.27 -8.28
CA LYS A 332 -2.99 8.85 -9.52
C LYS A 332 -2.08 9.95 -10.03
N ILE A 333 -1.77 9.95 -11.32
CA ILE A 333 -1.01 11.03 -11.96
C ILE A 333 -1.92 12.25 -12.13
N LEU A 334 -1.54 13.38 -11.54
CA LEU A 334 -2.26 14.65 -11.65
C LEU A 334 -1.77 15.46 -12.86
N SER A 335 -0.46 15.53 -13.06
CA SER A 335 0.15 16.21 -14.21
C SER A 335 1.47 15.57 -14.58
N CYS A 336 1.86 15.70 -15.84
CA CYS A 336 3.16 15.24 -16.34
C CYS A 336 3.75 16.35 -17.21
N ARG A 337 5.01 16.73 -16.95
CA ARG A 337 5.74 17.76 -17.68
C ARG A 337 7.02 17.18 -18.29
N PRO A 338 7.25 17.36 -19.60
CA PRO A 338 8.48 16.95 -20.25
C PRO A 338 9.67 17.77 -19.75
N PRO A 339 10.91 17.27 -19.93
CA PRO A 339 12.11 18.05 -19.70
C PRO A 339 12.17 19.26 -20.65
N GLU A 340 12.56 20.44 -20.16
CA GLU A 340 12.67 21.65 -21.00
C GLU A 340 13.94 21.62 -21.86
N ALA A 341 15.00 21.01 -21.33
CA ALA A 341 16.26 20.75 -22.03
C ALA A 341 16.69 19.28 -21.89
N SER A 342 17.46 18.80 -22.87
CA SER A 342 18.08 17.46 -22.79
C SER A 342 19.00 17.37 -21.57
N GLY A 343 18.85 16.32 -20.77
CA GLY A 343 19.53 16.13 -19.50
C GLY A 343 18.77 16.65 -18.28
N GLU A 344 17.57 17.19 -18.46
CA GLU A 344 16.65 17.52 -17.35
C GLU A 344 15.73 16.35 -17.02
N ASP A 345 15.07 16.42 -15.86
CA ASP A 345 14.16 15.36 -15.42
C ASP A 345 12.73 15.62 -15.95
N TRP A 346 12.03 14.56 -16.36
CA TRP A 346 10.58 14.55 -16.40
C TRP A 346 10.03 14.87 -15.01
N ILE A 347 8.98 15.70 -14.94
CA ILE A 347 8.31 16.01 -13.68
C ILE A 347 6.90 15.43 -13.70
N ILE A 348 6.65 14.42 -12.88
CA ILE A 348 5.34 13.81 -12.68
C ILE A 348 4.79 14.28 -11.34
N GLU A 349 3.65 14.97 -11.36
CA GLU A 349 2.93 15.36 -10.16
C GLU A 349 1.86 14.33 -9.83
N LEU A 350 1.86 13.82 -8.61
CA LEU A 350 0.86 12.87 -8.14
C LEU A 350 -0.25 13.56 -7.36
N ASP A 351 -1.47 13.07 -7.50
CA ASP A 351 -2.59 13.49 -6.65
C ASP A 351 -2.33 12.99 -5.22
N GLY A 352 -2.15 13.94 -4.29
CA GLY A 352 -1.84 13.63 -2.90
C GLY A 352 -2.96 12.90 -2.16
N ARG A 353 -4.21 13.05 -2.61
CA ARG A 353 -5.41 12.44 -2.01
C ARG A 353 -5.62 11.01 -2.50
N ASP A 354 -5.38 10.78 -3.78
CA ASP A 354 -5.51 9.47 -4.44
C ASP A 354 -4.18 8.68 -4.33
N CYS A 355 -3.58 8.66 -3.14
CA CYS A 355 -2.32 7.95 -2.86
C CYS A 355 -2.51 6.92 -1.74
N SER A 356 -2.10 5.69 -1.97
CA SER A 356 -2.24 4.58 -1.02
C SER A 356 -0.97 3.73 -0.93
N LEU A 357 -0.52 3.44 0.29
CA LEU A 357 0.60 2.52 0.51
C LEU A 357 0.11 1.07 0.34
N ILE A 358 0.85 0.26 -0.42
CA ILE A 358 0.55 -1.17 -0.54
C ILE A 358 1.04 -1.88 0.73
N THR A 359 0.14 -2.47 1.50
CA THR A 359 0.42 -3.09 2.82
C THR A 359 0.05 -4.56 2.90
N THR A 360 -0.39 -5.18 1.80
CA THR A 360 -0.78 -6.60 1.79
C THR A 360 -0.18 -7.34 0.60
N SER A 361 0.17 -8.62 0.82
CA SER A 361 0.70 -9.49 -0.23
C SER A 361 -0.32 -9.73 -1.35
N LEU A 362 -1.60 -9.87 -1.01
CA LEU A 362 -2.69 -10.06 -1.98
C LEU A 362 -2.71 -8.95 -3.04
N HIS A 363 -2.56 -7.69 -2.62
CA HIS A 363 -2.54 -6.58 -3.57
C HIS A 363 -1.29 -6.65 -4.46
N LEU A 364 -0.11 -6.95 -3.92
CA LEU A 364 1.09 -7.12 -4.73
C LEU A 364 0.99 -8.27 -5.74
N GLU A 365 0.40 -9.40 -5.35
CA GLU A 365 0.17 -10.51 -6.27
C GLU A 365 -0.74 -10.08 -7.43
N LYS A 366 -1.77 -9.27 -7.16
CA LYS A 366 -2.62 -8.69 -8.21
C LYS A 366 -1.87 -7.71 -9.11
N LEU A 367 -0.80 -7.10 -8.60
CA LEU A 367 0.13 -6.29 -9.38
C LEU A 367 1.20 -7.11 -10.13
N GLY A 368 1.16 -8.45 -10.03
CA GLY A 368 2.16 -9.33 -10.62
C GLY A 368 3.49 -9.38 -9.86
N LEU A 369 3.55 -8.81 -8.66
CA LEU A 369 4.74 -8.81 -7.80
C LEU A 369 4.68 -9.99 -6.83
N SER A 370 5.42 -11.06 -7.13
CA SER A 370 5.50 -12.25 -6.27
C SER A 370 6.28 -11.97 -4.98
N VAL A 371 5.63 -12.19 -3.84
CA VAL A 371 6.22 -11.96 -2.51
C VAL A 371 7.11 -13.15 -2.08
N ASP A 372 6.78 -14.37 -2.50
CA ASP A 372 7.46 -15.61 -2.09
C ASP A 372 8.97 -15.61 -2.40
N ASN A 373 9.36 -14.94 -3.48
CA ASN A 373 10.75 -14.89 -3.93
C ASN A 373 11.51 -13.64 -3.48
N ASN A 374 10.85 -12.71 -2.78
CA ASN A 374 11.42 -11.40 -2.45
C ASN A 374 11.21 -11.04 -0.97
N SER A 375 12.08 -11.58 -0.11
CA SER A 375 12.05 -11.29 1.33
C SER A 375 12.23 -9.81 1.66
N ALA A 376 12.97 -9.07 0.84
CA ALA A 376 13.13 -7.62 0.99
C ALA A 376 11.81 -6.89 0.73
N LEU A 377 11.04 -7.29 -0.29
CA LEU A 377 9.70 -6.76 -0.54
C LEU A 377 8.76 -7.08 0.64
N LEU A 378 8.77 -8.30 1.17
CA LEU A 378 7.97 -8.66 2.35
C LEU A 378 8.29 -7.77 3.56
N GLN A 379 9.58 -7.56 3.86
CA GLN A 379 10.00 -6.67 4.96
C GLN A 379 9.52 -5.22 4.75
N ARG A 380 9.53 -4.73 3.50
CA ARG A 380 9.04 -3.39 3.18
C ARG A 380 7.54 -3.25 3.44
N ILE A 381 6.74 -4.19 2.96
CA ILE A 381 5.28 -4.20 3.18
C ILE A 381 4.97 -4.25 4.67
N GLU A 382 5.66 -5.09 5.44
CA GLU A 382 5.43 -5.20 6.88
C GLU A 382 5.79 -3.90 7.60
N GLY A 383 6.89 -3.24 7.21
CA GLY A 383 7.22 -1.90 7.69
C GLY A 383 6.15 -0.87 7.34
N GLN A 384 5.62 -0.91 6.13
CA GLN A 384 4.52 -0.02 5.68
C GLN A 384 3.22 -0.30 6.43
N ARG A 385 2.90 -1.58 6.69
CA ARG A 385 1.73 -2.00 7.48
C ARG A 385 1.83 -1.48 8.91
N SER A 386 2.95 -1.75 9.57
CA SER A 386 3.20 -1.25 10.93
C SER A 386 3.17 0.28 10.99
N PHE A 387 3.65 0.96 9.94
CA PHE A 387 3.52 2.41 9.84
C PHE A 387 2.06 2.86 9.79
N ILE A 388 1.20 2.23 8.98
CA ILE A 388 -0.23 2.59 8.90
C ILE A 388 -0.95 2.35 10.24
N GLU A 389 -0.67 1.22 10.89
CA GLU A 389 -1.25 0.86 12.18
C GLU A 389 -0.84 1.87 13.29
N ASN A 390 0.39 2.39 13.23
CA ASN A 390 0.92 3.32 14.23
C ASN A 390 0.68 4.81 13.91
N ALA A 391 0.58 5.20 12.63
CA ALA A 391 0.45 6.60 12.25
C ALA A 391 -0.93 7.16 12.58
N GLY A 392 -1.98 6.33 12.52
CA GLY A 392 -3.37 6.77 12.65
C GLY A 392 -3.79 7.69 11.49
N LEU A 393 -4.94 7.41 10.86
CA LEU A 393 -5.48 8.26 9.77
C LEU A 393 -5.67 9.72 10.17
N PHE A 394 -5.85 9.99 11.45
CA PHE A 394 -6.22 11.32 11.90
C PHE A 394 -5.07 12.34 11.75
N GLU A 395 -3.80 11.92 11.92
CA GLU A 395 -2.67 12.78 11.58
C GLU A 395 -2.75 13.21 10.10
N LEU A 396 -3.25 12.34 9.22
CA LEU A 396 -3.35 12.61 7.78
C LEU A 396 -4.50 13.55 7.43
N GLU A 397 -5.72 13.28 7.94
CA GLU A 397 -6.89 14.14 7.66
C GLU A 397 -6.73 15.54 8.26
N GLU A 398 -6.16 15.66 9.46
CA GLU A 398 -5.91 16.97 10.09
C GLU A 398 -4.87 17.77 9.29
N ILE A 399 -3.79 17.11 8.84
CA ILE A 399 -2.80 17.73 7.97
C ILE A 399 -3.43 18.17 6.63
N ASP A 400 -4.26 17.34 6.02
CA ASP A 400 -4.92 17.67 4.74
C ASP A 400 -5.91 18.83 4.90
N LEU A 401 -6.70 18.87 5.97
CA LEU A 401 -7.60 19.99 6.26
C LEU A 401 -6.85 21.29 6.50
N LEU A 402 -5.76 21.25 7.28
CA LEU A 402 -4.90 22.42 7.51
C LEU A 402 -4.26 22.91 6.22
N ARG A 403 -3.82 22.01 5.33
CA ARG A 403 -3.26 22.36 4.02
C ARG A 403 -4.29 23.00 3.11
N ILE A 404 -5.52 22.47 3.07
CA ILE A 404 -6.62 23.07 2.29
C ILE A 404 -6.92 24.49 2.80
N GLN A 405 -6.95 24.68 4.12
CA GLN A 405 -7.15 26.00 4.71
C GLN A 405 -6.02 26.97 4.33
N GLN A 406 -4.76 26.57 4.48
CA GLN A 406 -3.59 27.39 4.12
C GLN A 406 -3.56 27.74 2.63
N ARG A 407 -3.92 26.80 1.74
CA ARG A 407 -4.02 27.06 0.29
C ARG A 407 -5.12 28.09 0.00
N THR A 408 -6.29 27.91 0.61
CA THR A 408 -7.42 28.84 0.45
C THR A 408 -7.07 30.24 0.96
N GLU A 409 -6.28 30.35 2.04
CA GLU A 409 -5.80 31.63 2.56
C GLU A 409 -4.77 32.28 1.64
N ARG A 410 -3.82 31.52 1.08
CA ARG A 410 -2.85 32.02 0.09
C ARG A 410 -3.52 32.51 -1.19
N GLU A 411 -4.50 31.77 -1.71
CA GLU A 411 -5.28 32.16 -2.89
C GLU A 411 -6.11 33.42 -2.65
N LYS A 412 -6.48 33.75 -1.40
CA LYS A 412 -7.16 35.00 -1.06
C LYS A 412 -6.21 36.20 -0.92
N GLN A 413 -4.90 35.98 -0.79
CA GLN A 413 -3.89 37.04 -0.63
C GLN A 413 -3.29 37.48 -1.96
N LEU A 414 -3.39 36.65 -3.01
CA LEU A 414 -3.07 36.98 -4.40
C LEU A 414 -4.27 37.66 -5.07
#